data_AF-A0AAD2CQ86-F1
#
_entry.id   AF-A0AAD2CQ86-F1
#
_cell.length_a   1.000
_cell.length_b   1.000
_cell.length_c   1.000
_cell.angle_alpha   90.00
_cell.angle_beta   90.00
_cell.angle_gamma   90.00
#
_symmetry.space_group_name_H-M   'P 1'
#
loop_
_entity.id
_entity.type
_entity.pdbx_description
1 polymer ?
#
loop_
_entity_poly.entity_id
_entity_poly.type
_entity_poly.pdbx_seq_one_letter_code
_entity_poly.pdbx_strand_id
1 'polypeptide(L)'
;MASSPSNNPFARQACLPCFNNDDQATEDKNAPNHFQMPGKNSSNNDDITSKPAMKQTEAFLASEMSQMSVEERSKAMDDLHCVGEELQETPEMIQKSLAEFEEAVQKERNPIYEMAINQNRAYVEDPTFRLRFLRAKLYNVREAVRKMMSLLECKAKYFGDDKVARDITLDDLSEEDKQLMLSGLYHIQDGRDQNGRLILHLFGKMLIRCRADNLIRIRHYIMYNIMSSLPDVQRKGIVVVYNDSTLPEEPFTLPGFSFFKEIQTTYDSEPVRFSGIHYCVQAKSHHLALNNVLVSLFLKGTPQDGRARTRIHYGSIMELRYQLQSFGIPLSTIPFGEEGNIRNDILNVWLDRHLKETNQSIRFYQPKAARGLSQDMEIESDLVNQKQHVPHEKDGGDAIDALGMEVHDSMRASSTEVGPDDALPMNRVTGPIEPTEMDVLFGKGYRLQLHPGNVQFREFLEQRRGEYESTPRQHRRDIAIKLAQMLRNKGVRFLQKAGSEEWVESDIEEAETKVAQFFRELRKKRSK
;
A
#
# COMPACT_ATOMS: atom_id res chain seq x y z
N MET A 1 -13.92 77.34 -8.52
CA MET A 1 -15.30 77.07 -8.96
C MET A 1 -15.21 75.84 -9.84
N ALA A 2 -15.69 74.66 -9.42
CA ALA A 2 -17.09 74.22 -9.43
C ALA A 2 -17.59 73.94 -10.87
N SER A 3 -18.26 72.82 -11.19
CA SER A 3 -18.99 71.88 -10.31
C SER A 3 -19.02 70.41 -10.81
N SER A 4 -19.29 69.49 -9.87
CA SER A 4 -19.90 68.15 -10.06
C SER A 4 -21.32 68.18 -9.41
N PRO A 5 -22.16 67.11 -9.25
CA PRO A 5 -21.91 65.65 -9.23
C PRO A 5 -22.86 64.78 -10.11
N SER A 6 -22.57 63.49 -10.36
CA SER A 6 -23.08 62.27 -9.65
C SER A 6 -23.31 61.16 -10.70
N ASN A 7 -23.52 59.85 -10.48
CA ASN A 7 -23.40 58.85 -9.39
C ASN A 7 -23.13 57.47 -10.09
N ASN A 8 -22.57 56.37 -9.53
CA ASN A 8 -22.80 55.58 -8.29
C ASN A 8 -24.12 54.76 -8.30
N PRO A 9 -24.21 53.48 -7.83
CA PRO A 9 -23.20 52.69 -7.09
C PRO A 9 -22.98 51.20 -7.50
N PHE A 10 -21.82 50.65 -7.11
CA PHE A 10 -21.67 49.51 -6.16
C PHE A 10 -20.23 48.93 -6.15
N ALA A 11 -19.47 49.19 -5.07
CA ALA A 11 -18.19 48.54 -4.82
C ALA A 11 -17.82 48.56 -3.32
N ARG A 12 -17.75 47.37 -2.68
CA ARG A 12 -17.12 47.10 -1.36
C ARG A 12 -16.81 45.59 -1.25
N GLN A 13 -15.95 45.07 -0.37
CA GLN A 13 -14.66 45.50 0.21
C GLN A 13 -14.33 44.55 1.39
N ALA A 14 -13.17 43.89 1.39
CA ALA A 14 -12.57 43.33 2.61
C ALA A 14 -11.06 43.06 2.40
N CYS A 15 -10.22 43.63 3.27
CA CYS A 15 -8.81 43.28 3.41
C CYS A 15 -8.53 42.99 4.89
N LEU A 16 -7.50 42.20 5.20
CA LEU A 16 -6.97 42.03 6.56
C LEU A 16 -5.50 42.49 6.63
N PRO A 17 -5.05 43.09 7.75
CA PRO A 17 -3.79 43.84 7.80
C PRO A 17 -2.59 43.03 8.32
N CYS A 18 -1.40 43.42 7.88
CA CYS A 18 -0.14 43.09 8.55
C CYS A 18 0.08 44.00 9.77
N PHE A 19 0.79 43.53 10.79
CA PHE A 19 1.36 44.38 11.84
C PHE A 19 2.76 43.90 12.23
N ASN A 20 3.68 44.85 12.31
CA ASN A 20 5.01 44.75 12.91
C ASN A 20 5.23 46.05 13.70
N ASN A 21 5.75 45.96 14.92
CA ASN A 21 6.85 46.74 15.49
C ASN A 21 6.81 46.71 17.02
N ASP A 22 7.99 46.89 17.61
CA ASP A 22 8.25 47.11 19.04
C ASP A 22 7.62 48.46 19.52
N ASP A 23 7.39 48.73 20.81
CA ASP A 23 8.46 49.14 21.72
C ASP A 23 8.00 49.28 23.21
N GLN A 24 8.96 49.08 24.13
CA GLN A 24 9.05 49.61 25.51
C GLN A 24 7.91 49.43 26.56
N ALA A 25 8.22 49.81 27.82
CA ALA A 25 7.54 49.38 29.05
C ALA A 25 7.19 50.52 30.02
N THR A 26 6.35 50.26 31.03
CA THR A 26 6.30 51.01 32.31
C THR A 26 5.57 50.24 33.41
N GLU A 27 5.87 50.56 34.67
CA GLU A 27 5.28 50.01 35.92
C GLU A 27 4.10 50.93 36.38
N ASP A 28 3.31 50.73 37.45
CA ASP A 28 3.37 49.86 38.64
C ASP A 28 1.99 49.83 39.40
N LYS A 29 1.90 49.06 40.51
CA LYS A 29 1.01 49.22 41.70
C LYS A 29 -0.52 49.07 41.56
N ASN A 30 -1.04 47.88 41.93
CA ASN A 30 -1.57 47.64 43.30
C ASN A 30 -2.18 46.22 43.48
N ALA A 31 -2.12 45.72 44.72
CA ALA A 31 -2.62 44.40 45.20
C ALA A 31 -3.41 44.62 46.53
N PRO A 32 -3.81 43.63 47.37
CA PRO A 32 -3.78 42.15 47.26
C PRO A 32 -5.17 41.47 47.51
N ASN A 33 -5.40 40.16 47.34
CA ASN A 33 -5.15 39.03 48.26
C ASN A 33 -5.97 37.82 47.73
N HIS A 34 -5.78 36.53 48.05
CA HIS A 34 -4.64 35.74 48.53
C HIS A 34 -5.05 34.24 48.52
N PHE A 35 -4.32 33.35 47.85
CA PHE A 35 -4.20 31.92 48.23
C PHE A 35 -2.99 31.29 47.52
N GLN A 36 -2.38 30.26 48.10
CA GLN A 36 -0.98 29.91 47.83
C GLN A 36 -0.77 28.42 47.47
N MET A 37 0.18 28.17 46.57
CA MET A 37 0.56 26.85 46.06
C MET A 37 1.56 26.12 46.97
N PRO A 38 1.51 24.78 47.03
CA PRO A 38 2.66 23.92 46.89
C PRO A 38 2.70 23.34 45.46
N GLY A 39 3.84 23.05 44.84
CA GLY A 39 5.23 23.22 45.26
C GLY A 39 6.08 22.35 44.34
N LYS A 40 6.96 22.93 43.52
CA LYS A 40 7.76 22.16 42.56
C LYS A 40 8.75 21.26 43.31
N ASN A 41 8.82 19.98 42.91
CA ASN A 41 10.06 19.23 42.92
C ASN A 41 10.17 18.42 41.63
N SER A 42 11.34 18.44 41.01
CA SER A 42 11.57 17.95 39.65
C SER A 42 12.10 16.53 39.62
N SER A 43 11.63 15.74 38.66
CA SER A 43 12.48 14.77 37.97
C SER A 43 12.20 14.88 36.47
N ASN A 44 13.26 15.04 35.67
CA ASN A 44 13.15 15.12 34.22
C ASN A 44 13.02 13.72 33.62
N ASN A 45 12.31 13.59 32.50
CA ASN A 45 12.65 12.67 31.41
C ASN A 45 11.87 13.02 30.12
N ASP A 46 11.89 14.31 29.75
CA ASP A 46 11.60 14.70 28.36
C ASP A 46 12.81 14.29 27.50
N ASP A 47 12.66 13.27 26.65
CA ASP A 47 13.70 12.85 25.72
C ASP A 47 13.79 13.83 24.54
N ILE A 48 14.83 14.67 24.56
CA ILE A 48 15.03 15.79 23.62
C ILE A 48 15.80 15.35 22.35
N THR A 49 16.04 14.05 22.14
CA THR A 49 16.83 13.53 21.00
C THR A 49 16.12 13.55 19.64
N SER A 50 14.78 13.54 19.58
CA SER A 50 14.03 13.41 18.31
C SER A 50 13.77 14.73 17.56
N LYS A 51 13.70 15.86 18.29
CA LYS A 51 13.36 17.19 17.75
C LYS A 51 14.34 17.78 16.71
N PRO A 52 15.67 17.55 16.75
CA PRO A 52 16.61 18.19 15.82
C PRO A 52 16.43 17.78 14.35
N ALA A 53 16.24 16.49 14.07
CA ALA A 53 16.16 15.96 12.71
C ALA A 53 14.86 16.33 11.98
N MET A 54 13.76 16.45 12.72
CA MET A 54 12.43 16.85 12.20
C MET A 54 12.52 18.19 11.46
N LYS A 55 13.05 19.23 12.12
CA LYS A 55 13.21 20.56 11.53
C LYS A 55 14.11 20.58 10.29
N GLN A 56 15.07 19.66 10.14
CA GLN A 56 16.00 19.68 9.01
C GLN A 56 15.34 19.29 7.69
N THR A 57 14.45 18.29 7.69
CA THR A 57 13.76 17.86 6.46
C THR A 57 12.67 18.86 6.04
N GLU A 58 12.01 19.49 7.01
CA GLU A 58 11.08 20.60 6.77
C GLU A 58 11.79 21.87 6.29
N ALA A 59 12.92 22.24 6.91
CA ALA A 59 13.73 23.38 6.47
C ALA A 59 14.32 23.18 5.08
N PHE A 60 14.67 21.94 4.71
CA PHE A 60 15.06 21.61 3.34
C PHE A 60 13.93 21.94 2.35
N LEU A 61 12.71 21.42 2.57
CA LEU A 61 11.53 21.78 1.76
C LEU A 61 11.27 23.29 1.70
N ALA A 62 11.36 23.98 2.84
CA ALA A 62 11.15 25.43 2.89
C ALA A 62 12.22 26.20 2.10
N SER A 63 13.49 25.76 2.18
CA SER A 63 14.61 26.37 1.45
C SER A 63 14.51 26.16 -0.07
N GLU A 64 14.07 24.98 -0.51
CA GLU A 64 13.77 24.66 -1.90
C GLU A 64 12.64 25.54 -2.44
N MET A 65 11.54 25.65 -1.69
CA MET A 65 10.41 26.51 -2.03
C MET A 65 10.81 27.99 -2.08
N SER A 66 11.71 28.47 -1.21
CA SER A 66 12.18 29.86 -1.25
C SER A 66 13.01 30.23 -2.48
N GLN A 67 13.54 29.24 -3.20
CA GLN A 67 14.31 29.43 -4.44
C GLN A 67 13.43 29.41 -5.70
N MET A 68 12.15 29.02 -5.58
CA MET A 68 11.20 28.95 -6.69
C MET A 68 10.46 30.28 -6.90
N SER A 69 9.94 30.50 -8.12
CA SER A 69 9.12 31.66 -8.45
C SER A 69 7.84 31.71 -7.61
N VAL A 70 7.14 32.85 -7.60
CA VAL A 70 5.85 32.98 -6.91
C VAL A 70 4.78 32.15 -7.63
N GLU A 71 4.82 32.17 -8.96
CA GLU A 71 3.93 31.48 -9.89
C GLU A 71 4.10 29.95 -9.80
N GLU A 72 5.34 29.47 -9.77
CA GLU A 72 5.66 28.04 -9.58
C GLU A 72 5.17 27.53 -8.23
N ARG A 73 5.36 28.32 -7.16
CA ARG A 73 4.87 28.01 -5.82
C ARG A 73 3.36 28.01 -5.71
N SER A 74 2.68 29.00 -6.32
CA SER A 74 1.22 29.01 -6.39
C SER A 74 0.75 27.74 -7.07
N LYS A 75 1.21 27.46 -8.29
CA LYS A 75 0.80 26.28 -9.06
C LYS A 75 1.03 24.97 -8.31
N ALA A 76 2.12 24.83 -7.56
CA ALA A 76 2.37 23.67 -6.72
C ALA A 76 1.44 23.56 -5.49
N MET A 77 0.98 24.69 -4.95
CA MET A 77 -0.04 24.75 -3.89
C MET A 77 -1.46 24.47 -4.45
N ASP A 78 -1.76 25.02 -5.63
CA ASP A 78 -3.03 24.89 -6.33
C ASP A 78 -3.26 23.43 -6.78
N ASP A 79 -2.22 22.79 -7.33
CA ASP A 79 -2.18 21.33 -7.55
C ASP A 79 -2.48 20.59 -6.22
N LEU A 80 -1.78 20.91 -5.13
CA LEU A 80 -1.93 20.20 -3.85
C LEU A 80 -3.34 20.29 -3.24
N HIS A 81 -3.99 21.45 -3.29
CA HIS A 81 -5.33 21.67 -2.72
C HIS A 81 -6.48 21.37 -3.69
N CYS A 82 -6.22 20.63 -4.78
CA CYS A 82 -7.22 20.25 -5.79
C CYS A 82 -7.87 21.43 -6.57
N VAL A 83 -7.30 22.65 -6.52
CA VAL A 83 -7.84 23.86 -7.19
C VAL A 83 -7.10 24.24 -8.48
N GLY A 84 -5.97 23.60 -8.78
CA GLY A 84 -5.20 23.83 -10.00
C GLY A 84 -5.92 23.41 -11.28
N GLU A 85 -5.91 24.28 -12.29
CA GLU A 85 -6.53 24.06 -13.60
C GLU A 85 -5.82 22.98 -14.42
N GLU A 86 -6.61 22.16 -15.13
CA GLU A 86 -6.09 21.18 -16.08
C GLU A 86 -5.63 21.88 -17.37
N LEU A 87 -4.43 21.55 -17.86
CA LEU A 87 -3.90 22.07 -19.12
C LEU A 87 -4.83 21.64 -20.28
N GLN A 88 -5.39 22.62 -20.99
CA GLN A 88 -6.26 22.37 -22.13
C GLN A 88 -5.42 22.06 -23.37
N GLU A 89 -5.51 20.83 -23.86
CA GLU A 89 -4.76 20.36 -25.02
C GLU A 89 -5.53 20.68 -26.31
N THR A 90 -4.85 21.26 -27.31
CA THR A 90 -5.41 21.44 -28.66
C THR A 90 -4.75 20.48 -29.66
N PRO A 91 -5.41 20.11 -30.77
CA PRO A 91 -4.81 19.27 -31.80
C PRO A 91 -3.50 19.84 -32.36
N GLU A 92 -3.43 21.16 -32.53
CA GLU A 92 -2.27 21.88 -33.06
C GLU A 92 -1.10 21.85 -32.07
N MET A 93 -1.39 21.98 -30.77
CA MET A 93 -0.40 21.86 -29.71
C MET A 93 0.18 20.44 -29.63
N ILE A 94 -0.68 19.42 -29.69
CA ILE A 94 -0.25 18.01 -29.71
C ILE A 94 0.60 17.72 -30.96
N GLN A 95 0.13 18.12 -32.15
CA GLN A 95 0.84 17.90 -33.41
C GLN A 95 2.20 18.61 -33.42
N LYS A 96 2.25 19.87 -32.99
CA LYS A 96 3.49 20.66 -32.92
C LYS A 96 4.50 19.99 -31.99
N SER A 97 4.13 19.69 -30.75
CA SER A 97 5.08 19.14 -29.78
C SER A 97 5.50 17.71 -30.07
N LEU A 98 4.70 16.91 -30.81
CA LEU A 98 5.15 15.62 -31.33
C LEU A 98 6.20 15.77 -32.45
N ALA A 99 6.10 16.79 -33.30
CA ALA A 99 7.12 17.10 -34.30
C ALA A 99 8.41 17.64 -33.67
N GLU A 100 8.29 18.53 -32.67
CA GLU A 100 9.44 19.00 -31.87
C GLU A 100 10.11 17.85 -31.09
N PHE A 101 9.34 16.86 -30.63
CA PHE A 101 9.85 15.65 -29.97
C PHE A 101 10.65 14.77 -30.94
N GLU A 102 10.20 14.58 -32.18
CA GLU A 102 10.96 13.86 -33.20
C GLU A 102 12.30 14.55 -33.50
N GLU A 103 12.31 15.88 -33.72
CA GLU A 103 13.56 16.61 -33.97
C GLU A 103 14.52 16.48 -32.77
N ALA A 104 14.02 16.63 -31.54
CA ALA A 104 14.82 16.52 -30.33
C ALA A 104 15.41 15.11 -30.14
N VAL A 105 14.65 14.06 -30.44
CA VAL A 105 15.11 12.66 -30.38
C VAL A 105 16.22 12.39 -31.41
N GLN A 106 16.00 12.75 -32.68
CA GLN A 106 17.02 12.60 -33.75
C GLN A 106 18.31 13.36 -33.44
N LYS A 107 18.21 14.50 -32.75
CA LYS A 107 19.32 15.36 -32.36
C LYS A 107 20.13 14.82 -31.17
N GLU A 108 19.49 14.07 -30.26
CA GLU A 108 20.19 13.50 -29.10
C GLU A 108 21.10 12.32 -29.48
N ARG A 109 20.73 11.55 -30.52
CA ARG A 109 21.49 10.36 -31.00
C ARG A 109 21.79 9.35 -29.89
N ASN A 110 20.82 9.13 -29.01
CA ASN A 110 21.00 8.30 -27.82
C ASN A 110 21.09 6.80 -28.19
N PRO A 111 22.15 6.06 -27.81
CA PRO A 111 22.30 4.64 -28.12
C PRO A 111 21.13 3.75 -27.68
N ILE A 112 20.44 4.08 -26.57
CA ILE A 112 19.29 3.31 -26.11
C ILE A 112 18.11 3.40 -27.08
N TYR A 113 17.98 4.55 -27.76
CA TYR A 113 16.92 4.81 -28.73
C TYR A 113 17.21 4.12 -30.07
N GLU A 114 18.47 4.13 -30.51
CA GLU A 114 18.90 3.37 -31.69
C GLU A 114 18.67 1.87 -31.48
N MET A 115 18.98 1.32 -30.29
CA MET A 115 18.65 -0.07 -29.96
C MET A 115 17.13 -0.31 -30.01
N ALA A 116 16.32 0.60 -29.47
CA ALA A 116 14.87 0.48 -29.47
C ALA A 116 14.25 0.55 -30.88
N ILE A 117 14.76 1.42 -31.77
CA ILE A 117 14.38 1.47 -33.18
C ILE A 117 14.70 0.15 -33.89
N ASN A 118 15.89 -0.42 -33.65
CA ASN A 118 16.32 -1.66 -34.28
C ASN A 118 15.52 -2.89 -33.82
N GLN A 119 14.94 -2.85 -32.61
CA GLN A 119 14.01 -3.87 -32.13
C GLN A 119 12.59 -3.68 -32.66
N ASN A 120 12.02 -2.49 -32.46
CA ASN A 120 10.65 -2.17 -32.88
C ASN A 120 10.46 -0.64 -33.00
N ARG A 121 10.90 -0.10 -34.13
CA ARG A 121 10.65 1.29 -34.56
C ARG A 121 9.20 1.74 -34.31
N ALA A 122 8.21 0.92 -34.66
CA ALA A 122 6.79 1.29 -34.58
C ALA A 122 6.29 1.52 -33.14
N TYR A 123 6.96 0.96 -32.13
CA TYR A 123 6.64 1.22 -30.72
C TYR A 123 7.23 2.54 -30.21
N VAL A 124 8.48 2.87 -30.58
CA VAL A 124 9.13 4.12 -30.13
C VAL A 124 8.78 5.35 -30.97
N GLU A 125 8.29 5.15 -32.20
CA GLU A 125 7.74 6.21 -33.05
C GLU A 125 6.23 6.44 -32.83
N ASP A 126 5.52 5.57 -32.09
CA ASP A 126 4.08 5.73 -31.84
C ASP A 126 3.77 7.08 -31.14
N PRO A 127 2.88 7.91 -31.72
CA PRO A 127 2.40 9.13 -31.08
C PRO A 127 1.81 8.89 -29.69
N THR A 128 1.13 7.77 -29.44
CA THR A 128 0.45 7.52 -28.15
C THR A 128 1.43 7.25 -27.02
N PHE A 129 2.48 6.46 -27.28
CA PHE A 129 3.64 6.24 -26.43
C PHE A 129 4.34 7.56 -26.10
N ARG A 130 4.70 8.34 -27.12
CA ARG A 130 5.40 9.64 -26.98
C ARG A 130 4.58 10.67 -26.20
N LEU A 131 3.27 10.72 -26.44
CA LEU A 131 2.37 11.67 -25.80
C LEU A 131 2.28 11.46 -24.27
N ARG A 132 2.53 10.26 -23.75
CA ARG A 132 2.64 10.01 -22.30
C ARG A 132 3.74 10.88 -21.66
N PHE A 133 4.92 10.95 -22.31
CA PHE A 133 6.06 11.73 -21.83
C PHE A 133 5.83 13.23 -21.94
N LEU A 134 5.28 13.69 -23.06
CA LEU A 134 4.89 15.10 -23.26
C LEU A 134 3.92 15.54 -22.16
N ARG A 135 2.84 14.78 -21.91
CA ARG A 135 1.88 15.07 -20.84
C ARG A 135 2.53 15.05 -19.45
N ALA A 136 3.34 14.05 -19.15
CA ALA A 136 4.01 13.90 -17.85
C ALA A 136 4.95 15.08 -17.50
N LYS A 137 5.59 15.71 -18.50
CA LYS A 137 6.43 16.92 -18.32
C LYS A 137 5.79 18.18 -18.90
N LEU A 138 4.45 18.25 -18.94
CA LEU A 138 3.66 19.44 -19.32
C LEU A 138 4.13 20.12 -20.62
N TYR A 139 4.37 19.30 -21.64
CA TYR A 139 4.84 19.68 -22.98
C TYR A 139 6.22 20.35 -23.03
N ASN A 140 7.04 20.25 -21.97
CA ASN A 140 8.48 20.49 -22.06
C ASN A 140 9.13 19.31 -22.83
N VAL A 141 9.27 19.50 -24.15
CA VAL A 141 9.81 18.50 -25.08
C VAL A 141 11.17 17.95 -24.63
N ARG A 142 12.09 18.79 -24.13
CA ARG A 142 13.43 18.35 -23.71
C ARG A 142 13.38 17.36 -22.54
N GLU A 143 12.57 17.68 -21.53
CA GLU A 143 12.45 16.81 -20.35
C GLU A 143 11.57 15.58 -20.62
N ALA A 144 10.65 15.67 -21.58
CA ALA A 144 9.89 14.52 -22.09
C ALA A 144 10.80 13.53 -22.84
N VAL A 145 11.68 14.01 -23.73
CA VAL A 145 12.65 13.17 -24.46
C VAL A 145 13.64 12.51 -23.48
N ARG A 146 14.25 13.28 -22.56
CA ARG A 146 15.10 12.72 -21.49
C ARG A 146 14.39 11.60 -20.72
N LYS A 147 13.12 11.80 -20.35
CA LYS A 147 12.33 10.80 -19.63
C LYS A 147 12.13 9.52 -20.43
N MET A 148 11.88 9.64 -21.74
CA MET A 148 11.78 8.48 -22.63
C MET A 148 13.10 7.68 -22.64
N MET A 149 14.25 8.34 -22.74
CA MET A 149 15.54 7.65 -22.70
C MET A 149 15.77 6.94 -21.37
N SER A 150 15.53 7.61 -20.24
CA SER A 150 15.64 6.99 -18.91
C SER A 150 14.65 5.83 -18.69
N LEU A 151 13.47 5.83 -19.33
CA LEU A 151 12.57 4.68 -19.32
C LEU A 151 13.18 3.50 -20.09
N LEU A 152 13.73 3.75 -21.29
CA LEU A 152 14.35 2.70 -22.13
C LEU A 152 15.60 2.11 -21.44
N GLU A 153 16.41 2.94 -20.79
CA GLU A 153 17.57 2.53 -19.97
C GLU A 153 17.14 1.67 -18.77
N CYS A 154 16.06 2.07 -18.09
CA CYS A 154 15.46 1.30 -17.00
C CYS A 154 14.96 -0.08 -17.50
N LYS A 155 14.30 -0.13 -18.66
CA LYS A 155 13.84 -1.39 -19.27
C LYS A 155 14.99 -2.32 -19.60
N ALA A 156 16.05 -1.83 -20.26
CA ALA A 156 17.25 -2.60 -20.55
C ALA A 156 17.85 -3.20 -19.26
N LYS A 157 18.05 -2.38 -18.22
CA LYS A 157 18.71 -2.81 -16.98
C LYS A 157 17.92 -3.87 -16.19
N TYR A 158 16.61 -3.70 -16.02
CA TYR A 158 15.84 -4.55 -15.08
C TYR A 158 15.00 -5.64 -15.75
N PHE A 159 14.80 -5.58 -17.06
CA PHE A 159 13.99 -6.54 -17.81
C PHE A 159 14.78 -7.21 -18.96
N GLY A 160 15.94 -6.67 -19.33
CA GLY A 160 16.79 -7.16 -20.42
C GLY A 160 16.59 -6.37 -21.72
N ASP A 161 17.64 -6.31 -22.52
CA ASP A 161 17.66 -5.53 -23.76
C ASP A 161 16.50 -5.90 -24.70
N ASP A 162 16.14 -7.20 -24.77
CA ASP A 162 15.06 -7.75 -25.62
C ASP A 162 13.65 -7.17 -25.37
N LYS A 163 13.47 -6.40 -24.29
CA LYS A 163 12.17 -5.86 -23.85
C LYS A 163 12.09 -4.34 -23.96
N VAL A 164 13.14 -3.69 -24.45
CA VAL A 164 13.23 -2.22 -24.51
C VAL A 164 12.16 -1.61 -25.42
N ALA A 165 11.89 -2.21 -26.58
CA ALA A 165 10.91 -1.71 -27.56
C ALA A 165 9.53 -2.43 -27.56
N ARG A 166 9.08 -2.92 -26.40
CA ARG A 166 7.70 -3.40 -26.19
C ARG A 166 7.21 -3.13 -24.77
N ASP A 167 5.91 -3.18 -24.53
CA ASP A 167 5.40 -3.11 -23.16
C ASP A 167 5.81 -4.36 -22.35
N ILE A 168 6.19 -4.12 -21.09
CA ILE A 168 6.40 -5.14 -20.08
C ILE A 168 5.04 -5.76 -19.72
N THR A 169 4.98 -7.07 -19.54
CA THR A 169 3.78 -7.84 -19.22
C THR A 169 3.89 -8.49 -17.82
N LEU A 170 2.82 -9.09 -17.31
CA LEU A 170 2.90 -9.92 -16.10
C LEU A 170 3.91 -11.07 -16.25
N ASP A 171 4.08 -11.63 -17.45
CA ASP A 171 4.99 -12.78 -17.67
C ASP A 171 6.48 -12.36 -17.69
N ASP A 172 6.76 -11.06 -17.78
CA ASP A 172 8.09 -10.48 -17.60
C ASP A 172 8.44 -10.21 -16.12
N LEU A 173 7.48 -10.40 -15.21
CA LEU A 173 7.67 -10.31 -13.76
C LEU A 173 7.90 -11.70 -13.16
N SER A 174 8.79 -11.80 -12.17
CA SER A 174 8.97 -13.03 -11.41
C SER A 174 7.78 -13.34 -10.51
N GLU A 175 7.65 -14.59 -10.04
CA GLU A 175 6.63 -14.96 -9.06
C GLU A 175 6.81 -14.24 -7.71
N GLU A 176 8.04 -13.83 -7.36
CA GLU A 176 8.31 -12.94 -6.22
C GLU A 176 7.72 -11.54 -6.47
N ASP A 177 7.99 -10.94 -7.64
CA ASP A 177 7.46 -9.61 -8.00
C ASP A 177 5.92 -9.60 -8.02
N LYS A 178 5.29 -10.67 -8.56
CA LYS A 178 3.82 -10.84 -8.57
C LYS A 178 3.24 -10.94 -7.15
N GLN A 179 3.89 -11.68 -6.25
CA GLN A 179 3.48 -11.81 -4.85
C GLN A 179 3.66 -10.50 -4.07
N LEU A 180 4.76 -9.78 -4.29
CA LEU A 180 5.02 -8.47 -3.69
C LEU A 180 4.08 -7.38 -4.24
N MET A 181 3.72 -7.43 -5.52
CA MET A 181 2.69 -6.55 -6.09
C MET A 181 1.32 -6.79 -5.43
N LEU A 182 0.93 -8.06 -5.25
CA LEU A 182 -0.29 -8.45 -4.55
C LEU A 182 -0.19 -8.33 -3.01
N SER A 183 0.95 -7.95 -2.44
CA SER A 183 1.05 -7.73 -0.99
C SER A 183 0.39 -6.42 -0.54
N GLY A 184 -0.03 -5.56 -1.48
CA GLY A 184 -0.51 -4.21 -1.17
C GLY A 184 0.59 -3.14 -1.07
N LEU A 185 1.84 -3.49 -1.41
CA LEU A 185 3.01 -2.59 -1.43
C LEU A 185 2.73 -1.24 -2.12
N TYR A 186 1.98 -1.30 -3.23
CA TYR A 186 1.51 -0.18 -4.04
C TYR A 186 -0.03 -0.22 -4.11
N HIS A 187 -0.71 0.15 -3.03
CA HIS A 187 -2.18 0.11 -3.00
C HIS A 187 -2.77 1.28 -3.79
N ILE A 188 -3.35 0.96 -4.95
CA ILE A 188 -4.17 1.88 -5.72
C ILE A 188 -5.53 2.00 -5.03
N GLN A 189 -5.89 3.22 -4.65
CA GLN A 189 -7.13 3.50 -3.93
C GLN A 189 -8.34 3.35 -4.87
N ASP A 190 -9.39 2.66 -4.44
CA ASP A 190 -10.65 2.57 -5.18
C ASP A 190 -11.51 3.83 -4.99
N GLY A 191 -10.98 4.96 -5.45
CA GLY A 191 -11.55 6.29 -5.29
C GLY A 191 -10.57 7.38 -5.72
N ARG A 192 -11.08 8.57 -6.02
CA ARG A 192 -10.30 9.72 -6.48
C ARG A 192 -10.23 10.83 -5.43
N ASP A 193 -9.30 11.77 -5.59
CA ASP A 193 -9.36 13.04 -4.87
C ASP A 193 -10.42 13.99 -5.47
N GLN A 194 -10.58 15.18 -4.88
CA GLN A 194 -11.53 16.20 -5.33
C GLN A 194 -11.29 16.72 -6.76
N ASN A 195 -10.07 16.61 -7.31
CA ASN A 195 -9.80 16.92 -8.72
C ASN A 195 -9.86 15.64 -9.61
N GLY A 196 -10.35 14.52 -9.10
CA GLY A 196 -10.50 13.27 -9.86
C GLY A 196 -9.20 12.49 -10.08
N ARG A 197 -8.10 12.85 -9.41
CA ARG A 197 -6.79 12.18 -9.58
C ARG A 197 -6.78 10.82 -8.89
N LEU A 198 -6.00 9.90 -9.46
CA LEU A 198 -5.74 8.59 -8.86
C LEU A 198 -4.87 8.76 -7.62
N ILE A 199 -5.22 8.08 -6.52
CA ILE A 199 -4.47 8.08 -5.27
C ILE A 199 -3.74 6.74 -5.11
N LEU A 200 -2.43 6.81 -4.85
CA LEU A 200 -1.55 5.67 -4.62
C LEU A 200 -1.02 5.71 -3.18
N HIS A 201 -1.32 4.68 -2.39
CA HIS A 201 -0.78 4.52 -1.05
C HIS A 201 0.48 3.64 -1.06
N LEU A 202 1.52 4.11 -0.38
CA LEU A 202 2.74 3.38 -0.08
C LEU A 202 2.83 3.13 1.43
N PHE A 203 3.42 2.01 1.81
CA PHE A 203 3.53 1.57 3.21
C PHE A 203 5.01 1.39 3.56
N GLY A 204 5.55 2.21 4.48
CA GLY A 204 6.99 2.22 4.80
C GLY A 204 7.53 0.85 5.19
N LYS A 205 6.76 0.11 6.01
CA LYS A 205 7.03 -1.27 6.44
C LYS A 205 7.22 -2.28 5.30
N MET A 206 6.60 -2.02 4.14
CA MET A 206 6.62 -2.94 2.99
C MET A 206 7.75 -2.60 2.02
N LEU A 207 7.97 -1.30 1.76
CA LEU A 207 9.07 -0.83 0.92
C LEU A 207 10.43 -1.35 1.39
N ILE A 208 10.70 -1.29 2.70
CA ILE A 208 12.00 -1.65 3.29
C ILE A 208 12.23 -3.16 3.44
N ARG A 209 11.24 -4.00 3.12
CA ARG A 209 11.35 -5.48 3.11
C ARG A 209 11.60 -6.06 1.72
N CYS A 210 11.59 -5.23 0.68
CA CYS A 210 11.80 -5.64 -0.71
C CYS A 210 13.25 -5.36 -1.15
N ARG A 211 13.80 -6.13 -2.09
CA ARG A 211 15.05 -5.77 -2.78
C ARG A 211 14.78 -4.62 -3.76
N ALA A 212 15.81 -3.82 -4.06
CA ALA A 212 15.64 -2.63 -4.91
C ALA A 212 15.13 -3.00 -6.32
N ASP A 213 15.63 -4.08 -6.90
CA ASP A 213 15.22 -4.57 -8.21
C ASP A 213 13.77 -5.09 -8.24
N ASN A 214 13.27 -5.71 -7.16
CA ASN A 214 11.84 -6.05 -7.04
C ASN A 214 10.99 -4.78 -7.06
N LEU A 215 11.32 -3.80 -6.20
CA LEU A 215 10.59 -2.53 -6.14
C LEU A 215 10.55 -1.86 -7.50
N ILE A 216 11.66 -1.85 -8.24
CA ILE A 216 11.77 -1.17 -9.53
C ILE A 216 10.97 -1.90 -10.61
N ARG A 217 11.02 -3.24 -10.69
CA ARG A 217 10.20 -3.99 -11.65
C ARG A 217 8.70 -3.81 -11.39
N ILE A 218 8.28 -3.90 -10.14
CA ILE A 218 6.87 -3.70 -9.71
C ILE A 218 6.44 -2.25 -9.97
N ARG A 219 7.27 -1.27 -9.61
CA ARG A 219 7.00 0.16 -9.83
C ARG A 219 6.90 0.50 -11.31
N HIS A 220 7.76 -0.08 -12.15
CA HIS A 220 7.67 0.08 -13.60
C HIS A 220 6.32 -0.45 -14.10
N TYR A 221 5.94 -1.67 -13.73
CA TYR A 221 4.65 -2.24 -14.15
C TYR A 221 3.45 -1.38 -13.71
N ILE A 222 3.45 -0.93 -12.45
CA ILE A 222 2.34 -0.15 -11.89
C ILE A 222 2.31 1.28 -12.45
N MET A 223 3.44 1.99 -12.48
CA MET A 223 3.45 3.39 -12.91
C MET A 223 3.48 3.54 -14.44
N TYR A 224 4.30 2.76 -15.13
CA TYR A 224 4.35 2.81 -16.60
C TYR A 224 3.22 2.02 -17.25
N ASN A 225 3.15 0.70 -17.10
CA ASN A 225 2.18 -0.11 -17.87
C ASN A 225 0.73 0.18 -17.46
N ILE A 226 0.42 0.17 -16.16
CA ILE A 226 -0.93 0.44 -15.65
C ILE A 226 -1.23 1.95 -15.65
N MET A 227 -0.62 2.74 -14.77
CA MET A 227 -1.04 4.12 -14.52
C MET A 227 -0.86 5.04 -15.73
N SER A 228 0.27 4.99 -16.43
CA SER A 228 0.48 5.88 -17.59
C SER A 228 -0.41 5.53 -18.80
N SER A 229 -1.08 4.36 -18.82
CA SER A 229 -2.10 4.06 -19.84
C SER A 229 -3.40 4.86 -19.64
N LEU A 230 -3.69 5.31 -18.42
CA LEU A 230 -4.96 5.95 -18.06
C LEU A 230 -4.99 7.43 -18.53
N PRO A 231 -5.91 7.84 -19.43
CA PRO A 231 -5.91 9.19 -20.02
C PRO A 231 -6.11 10.35 -19.05
N ASP A 232 -6.70 10.09 -17.89
CA ASP A 232 -6.86 11.01 -16.77
C ASP A 232 -5.57 11.14 -15.95
N VAL A 233 -4.83 10.04 -15.72
CA VAL A 233 -3.52 10.08 -15.04
C VAL A 233 -2.49 10.83 -15.87
N GLN A 234 -2.46 10.62 -17.20
CA GLN A 234 -1.52 11.35 -18.06
C GLN A 234 -1.69 12.87 -17.94
N ARG A 235 -2.93 13.37 -17.95
CA ARG A 235 -3.24 14.81 -17.89
C ARG A 235 -3.16 15.38 -16.47
N LYS A 236 -3.85 14.75 -15.51
CA LYS A 236 -4.00 15.27 -14.13
C LYS A 236 -2.90 14.83 -13.17
N GLY A 237 -2.10 13.82 -13.52
CA GLY A 237 -1.15 13.17 -12.63
C GLY A 237 -1.81 12.34 -11.53
N ILE A 238 -1.00 11.87 -10.58
CA ILE A 238 -1.45 11.12 -9.40
C ILE A 238 -1.16 11.88 -8.10
N VAL A 239 -1.83 11.47 -7.03
CA VAL A 239 -1.46 11.80 -5.66
C VAL A 239 -0.82 10.57 -5.02
N VAL A 240 0.34 10.74 -4.37
CA VAL A 240 1.02 9.69 -3.61
C VAL A 240 0.87 9.96 -2.12
N VAL A 241 0.44 8.97 -1.35
CA VAL A 241 0.40 9.02 0.11
C VAL A 241 1.35 7.96 0.65
N TYR A 242 2.52 8.37 1.14
CA TYR A 242 3.36 7.51 1.97
C TYR A 242 2.78 7.45 3.39
N ASN A 243 2.71 6.25 3.96
CA ASN A 243 2.13 6.02 5.26
C ASN A 243 3.13 5.25 6.14
N ASP A 244 3.49 5.86 7.26
CA ASP A 244 4.08 5.12 8.38
C ASP A 244 3.08 4.07 8.87
N SER A 245 3.51 2.83 8.78
CA SER A 245 2.78 1.60 9.08
C SER A 245 3.55 0.74 10.09
N THR A 246 4.51 1.36 10.79
CA THR A 246 5.43 0.71 11.72
C THR A 246 4.75 0.53 13.08
N LEU A 247 4.76 -0.69 13.60
CA LEU A 247 4.25 -0.99 14.93
C LEU A 247 5.35 -0.77 15.98
N PRO A 248 5.02 -0.35 17.22
CA PRO A 248 6.03 0.08 18.20
C PRO A 248 7.12 -0.97 18.50
N GLU A 249 6.76 -2.25 18.48
CA GLU A 249 7.61 -3.38 18.88
C GLU A 249 8.26 -4.12 17.68
N GLU A 250 8.01 -3.71 16.43
CA GLU A 250 8.58 -4.40 15.28
C GLU A 250 10.05 -4.01 15.06
N PRO A 251 10.97 -4.99 14.91
CA PRO A 251 12.36 -4.70 14.58
C PRO A 251 12.47 -4.10 13.18
N PHE A 252 13.35 -3.12 13.04
CA PHE A 252 13.56 -2.39 11.80
C PHE A 252 15.06 -2.29 11.48
N THR A 253 15.41 -2.45 10.21
CA THR A 253 16.76 -2.23 9.69
C THR A 253 16.68 -1.26 8.50
N LEU A 254 17.51 -0.21 8.51
CA LEU A 254 17.61 0.70 7.36
C LEU A 254 18.25 -0.05 6.17
N PRO A 255 17.66 0.03 4.96
CA PRO A 255 18.32 -0.45 3.74
C PRO A 255 19.68 0.24 3.53
N GLY A 256 20.63 -0.47 2.91
CA GLY A 256 21.95 0.08 2.61
C GLY A 256 21.91 1.25 1.62
N PHE A 257 22.96 2.07 1.60
CA PHE A 257 23.08 3.21 0.68
C PHE A 257 22.91 2.83 -0.81
N SER A 258 23.32 1.61 -1.19
CA SER A 258 23.12 1.04 -2.52
C SER A 258 21.65 0.98 -2.93
N PHE A 259 20.76 0.51 -2.04
CA PHE A 259 19.31 0.44 -2.27
C PHE A 259 18.74 1.83 -2.54
N PHE A 260 19.05 2.82 -1.69
CA PHE A 260 18.52 4.18 -1.86
C PHE A 260 19.04 4.83 -3.14
N LYS A 261 20.33 4.66 -3.47
CA LYS A 261 20.91 5.14 -4.73
C LYS A 261 20.22 4.51 -5.94
N GLU A 262 19.98 3.20 -5.91
CA GLU A 262 19.38 2.48 -7.04
C GLU A 262 17.91 2.89 -7.27
N ILE A 263 17.11 2.96 -6.21
CA ILE A 263 15.75 3.51 -6.26
C ILE A 263 15.77 4.94 -6.80
N GLN A 264 16.63 5.81 -6.26
CA GLN A 264 16.77 7.20 -6.71
C GLN A 264 17.10 7.31 -8.21
N THR A 265 18.01 6.47 -8.74
CA THR A 265 18.37 6.52 -10.17
C THR A 265 17.22 6.16 -11.12
N THR A 266 16.15 5.51 -10.63
CA THR A 266 14.98 5.12 -11.45
C THR A 266 13.73 5.97 -11.19
N TYR A 267 13.74 6.81 -10.15
CA TYR A 267 12.53 7.46 -9.64
C TYR A 267 11.88 8.45 -10.61
N ASP A 268 12.64 9.01 -11.57
CA ASP A 268 12.15 9.89 -12.62
C ASP A 268 12.24 9.23 -14.02
N SER A 269 12.13 7.89 -14.11
CA SER A 269 12.09 7.19 -15.42
C SER A 269 10.68 7.13 -16.03
N GLU A 270 9.64 7.03 -15.20
CA GLU A 270 8.27 6.77 -15.63
C GLU A 270 7.50 8.05 -16.03
N PRO A 271 6.70 8.02 -17.11
CA PRO A 271 5.84 9.13 -17.54
C PRO A 271 4.58 9.27 -16.66
N VAL A 272 4.77 9.51 -15.37
CA VAL A 272 3.69 9.80 -14.41
C VAL A 272 4.05 11.08 -13.64
N ARG A 273 3.16 12.07 -13.66
CA ARG A 273 3.32 13.34 -12.94
C ARG A 273 2.80 13.21 -11.51
N PHE A 274 3.59 13.60 -10.52
CA PHE A 274 3.14 13.74 -9.14
C PHE A 274 2.48 15.10 -8.94
N SER A 275 1.17 15.11 -8.69
CA SER A 275 0.39 16.33 -8.47
C SER A 275 0.16 16.61 -6.97
N GLY A 276 0.42 15.62 -6.11
CA GLY A 276 0.55 15.78 -4.67
C GLY A 276 1.34 14.62 -4.08
N ILE A 277 2.17 14.89 -3.08
CA ILE A 277 2.89 13.87 -2.31
C ILE A 277 2.69 14.16 -0.82
N HIS A 278 2.16 13.19 -0.08
CA HIS A 278 1.90 13.31 1.35
C HIS A 278 2.67 12.24 2.12
N TYR A 279 3.53 12.66 3.06
CA TYR A 279 4.22 11.77 3.98
C TYR A 279 3.52 11.79 5.33
N CYS A 280 2.65 10.81 5.59
CA CYS A 280 1.94 10.65 6.86
C CYS A 280 2.80 9.85 7.86
N VAL A 281 3.37 10.55 8.84
CA VAL A 281 4.26 9.98 9.87
C VAL A 281 3.54 9.96 11.21
N GLN A 282 3.47 8.80 11.88
CA GLN A 282 2.79 8.71 13.17
C GLN A 282 3.67 9.30 14.28
N ALA A 283 3.06 10.04 15.20
CA ALA A 283 3.76 10.73 16.31
C ALA A 283 4.21 9.77 17.45
N LYS A 284 4.85 8.65 17.10
CA LYS A 284 5.38 7.64 18.02
C LYS A 284 6.86 7.93 18.33
N SER A 285 7.17 8.20 19.60
CA SER A 285 8.51 8.58 20.10
C SER A 285 9.66 7.76 19.51
N HIS A 286 9.58 6.43 19.58
CA HIS A 286 10.67 5.52 19.24
C HIS A 286 10.92 5.36 17.72
N HIS A 287 9.94 5.71 16.87
CA HIS A 287 10.02 5.51 15.41
C HIS A 287 10.10 6.83 14.62
N LEU A 288 9.80 7.98 15.22
CA LEU A 288 9.77 9.28 14.54
C LEU A 288 11.12 9.66 13.89
N ALA A 289 12.23 9.49 14.60
CA ALA A 289 13.57 9.83 14.07
C ALA A 289 13.93 8.97 12.84
N LEU A 290 13.59 7.68 12.90
CA LEU A 290 13.81 6.69 11.83
C LEU A 290 12.95 6.99 10.59
N ASN A 291 11.65 7.25 10.79
CA ASN A 291 10.76 7.70 9.72
C ASN A 291 11.28 9.00 9.08
N ASN A 292 11.73 9.97 9.88
CA ASN A 292 12.27 11.22 9.35
C ASN A 292 13.53 11.00 8.48
N VAL A 293 14.38 10.01 8.81
CA VAL A 293 15.52 9.62 7.94
C VAL A 293 15.03 9.03 6.61
N LEU A 294 14.07 8.10 6.63
CA LEU A 294 13.47 7.53 5.41
C LEU A 294 12.86 8.61 4.51
N VAL A 295 12.02 9.47 5.10
CA VAL A 295 11.36 10.59 4.39
C VAL A 295 12.42 11.52 3.80
N SER A 296 13.48 11.86 4.54
CA SER A 296 14.58 12.69 4.03
C SER A 296 15.31 12.06 2.85
N LEU A 297 15.54 10.74 2.86
CA LEU A 297 16.21 10.01 1.78
C LEU A 297 15.34 9.94 0.52
N PHE A 298 14.07 9.52 0.63
CA PHE A 298 13.16 9.46 -0.52
C PHE A 298 12.89 10.86 -1.09
N LEU A 299 12.70 11.88 -0.23
CA LEU A 299 12.49 13.26 -0.66
C LEU A 299 13.67 13.84 -1.44
N LYS A 300 14.92 13.55 -1.04
CA LYS A 300 16.12 13.98 -1.78
C LYS A 300 16.25 13.29 -3.14
N GLY A 301 15.64 12.11 -3.30
CA GLY A 301 15.50 11.43 -4.59
C GLY A 301 14.37 11.96 -5.47
N THR A 302 13.35 12.62 -4.89
CA THR A 302 12.24 13.21 -5.63
C THR A 302 12.70 14.44 -6.45
N PRO A 303 12.34 14.57 -7.73
CA PRO A 303 12.55 15.78 -8.55
C PRO A 303 11.95 17.05 -7.94
N GLN A 304 12.50 18.23 -8.26
CA GLN A 304 12.13 19.51 -7.64
C GLN A 304 10.63 19.84 -7.79
N ASP A 305 10.03 19.52 -8.94
CA ASP A 305 8.60 19.68 -9.21
C ASP A 305 7.70 18.81 -8.32
N GLY A 306 8.21 17.62 -7.92
CA GLY A 306 7.59 16.76 -6.91
C GLY A 306 7.86 17.22 -5.47
N ARG A 307 9.07 17.74 -5.17
CA ARG A 307 9.41 18.31 -3.85
C ARG A 307 8.50 19.49 -3.50
N ALA A 308 8.26 20.39 -4.45
CA ALA A 308 7.34 21.53 -4.28
C ALA A 308 5.89 21.09 -3.92
N ARG A 309 5.47 19.97 -4.51
CA ARG A 309 4.17 19.31 -4.29
C ARG A 309 4.17 18.31 -3.13
N THR A 310 5.22 18.31 -2.29
CA THR A 310 5.31 17.46 -1.11
C THR A 310 4.84 18.19 0.14
N ARG A 311 4.05 17.52 0.99
CA ARG A 311 3.77 17.92 2.37
C ARG A 311 4.07 16.75 3.32
N ILE A 312 4.61 17.06 4.49
CA ILE A 312 4.86 16.09 5.56
C ILE A 312 3.84 16.35 6.66
N HIS A 313 3.18 15.28 7.09
CA HIS A 313 2.01 15.28 7.96
C HIS A 313 2.36 14.48 9.22
N TYR A 314 2.06 15.03 10.40
CA TYR A 314 2.36 14.40 11.68
C TYR A 314 1.12 14.38 12.58
N GLY A 315 0.97 13.32 13.37
CA GLY A 315 -0.05 13.20 14.41
C GLY A 315 -0.42 11.76 14.74
N SER A 316 -1.56 11.59 15.37
CA SER A 316 -2.30 10.33 15.42
C SER A 316 -2.89 9.98 14.05
N ILE A 317 -3.30 8.72 13.87
CA ILE A 317 -3.99 8.25 12.64
C ILE A 317 -5.23 9.11 12.32
N MET A 318 -5.95 9.59 13.34
CA MET A 318 -7.13 10.43 13.13
C MET A 318 -6.78 11.86 12.67
N GLU A 319 -5.74 12.47 13.24
CA GLU A 319 -5.26 13.79 12.79
C GLU A 319 -4.70 13.73 11.37
N LEU A 320 -3.92 12.69 11.04
CA LEU A 320 -3.39 12.45 9.70
C LEU A 320 -4.53 12.29 8.67
N ARG A 321 -5.63 11.63 9.03
CA ARG A 321 -6.84 11.53 8.19
C ARG A 321 -7.47 12.89 7.92
N TYR A 322 -7.73 13.70 8.96
CA TYR A 322 -8.29 15.04 8.77
C TYR A 322 -7.35 15.99 8.02
N GLN A 323 -6.03 15.86 8.20
CA GLN A 323 -5.03 16.59 7.42
C GLN A 323 -5.14 16.23 5.93
N LEU A 324 -5.16 14.94 5.56
CA LEU A 324 -5.35 14.49 4.17
C LEU A 324 -6.69 14.99 3.56
N GLN A 325 -7.77 15.05 4.35
CA GLN A 325 -9.06 15.57 3.88
C GLN A 325 -8.98 17.03 3.42
N SER A 326 -8.10 17.84 4.02
CA SER A 326 -7.88 19.25 3.62
C SER A 326 -7.13 19.43 2.29
N PHE A 327 -6.59 18.35 1.73
CA PHE A 327 -6.05 18.26 0.37
C PHE A 327 -7.00 17.53 -0.60
N GLY A 328 -8.25 17.28 -0.18
CA GLY A 328 -9.31 16.68 -1.01
C GLY A 328 -9.29 15.16 -1.09
N ILE A 329 -8.57 14.46 -0.22
CA ILE A 329 -8.50 12.99 -0.18
C ILE A 329 -9.67 12.43 0.66
N PRO A 330 -10.54 11.53 0.13
CA PRO A 330 -11.70 11.05 0.86
C PRO A 330 -11.37 10.13 2.04
N LEU A 331 -12.02 10.36 3.20
CA LEU A 331 -11.76 9.58 4.41
C LEU A 331 -12.20 8.11 4.36
N SER A 332 -13.19 7.79 3.53
CA SER A 332 -13.81 6.46 3.42
C SER A 332 -12.90 5.42 2.77
N THR A 333 -12.01 5.87 1.89
CA THR A 333 -11.17 5.05 1.02
C THR A 333 -9.72 4.89 1.53
N ILE A 334 -9.34 5.61 2.60
CA ILE A 334 -8.02 5.49 3.23
C ILE A 334 -7.81 4.04 3.74
N PRO A 335 -6.69 3.37 3.39
CA PRO A 335 -6.48 1.93 3.63
C PRO A 335 -6.00 1.59 5.04
N PHE A 336 -6.43 2.35 6.06
CA PHE A 336 -6.09 2.12 7.46
C PHE A 336 -7.35 2.03 8.32
N GLY A 337 -7.34 1.10 9.28
CA GLY A 337 -8.25 1.11 10.42
C GLY A 337 -7.87 2.20 11.43
N GLU A 338 -8.69 2.37 12.47
CA GLU A 338 -8.48 3.36 13.53
C GLU A 338 -7.18 3.10 14.32
N GLU A 339 -6.78 1.84 14.43
CA GLU A 339 -5.53 1.36 15.06
C GLU A 339 -4.28 1.53 14.17
N GLY A 340 -4.42 1.98 12.92
CA GLY A 340 -3.32 2.06 11.95
C GLY A 340 -2.96 0.74 11.26
N ASN A 341 -3.73 -0.32 11.50
CA ASN A 341 -3.64 -1.59 10.77
C ASN A 341 -4.14 -1.41 9.31
N ILE A 342 -3.48 -2.06 8.35
CA ILE A 342 -3.84 -1.99 6.91
C ILE A 342 -5.20 -2.68 6.67
N ARG A 343 -6.08 -2.03 5.89
CA ARG A 343 -7.41 -2.53 5.52
C ARG A 343 -7.35 -3.59 4.43
N ASN A 344 -7.13 -4.84 4.85
CA ASN A 344 -7.18 -6.02 3.99
C ASN A 344 -8.52 -6.22 3.27
N ASP A 345 -9.60 -5.58 3.73
CA ASP A 345 -10.94 -5.59 3.13
C ASP A 345 -11.07 -4.74 1.85
N ILE A 346 -10.16 -3.77 1.63
CA ILE A 346 -10.11 -2.97 0.39
C ILE A 346 -8.79 -3.12 -0.38
N LEU A 347 -7.84 -3.90 0.16
CA LEU A 347 -6.52 -4.09 -0.43
C LEU A 347 -6.66 -4.76 -1.81
N ASN A 348 -5.87 -4.29 -2.77
CA ASN A 348 -5.87 -4.70 -4.18
C ASN A 348 -7.22 -4.64 -4.95
N VAL A 349 -8.35 -4.26 -4.36
CA VAL A 349 -9.68 -4.30 -5.02
C VAL A 349 -9.70 -3.58 -6.38
N TRP A 350 -9.04 -2.42 -6.48
CA TRP A 350 -8.88 -1.71 -7.76
C TRP A 350 -7.99 -2.49 -8.75
N LEU A 351 -6.86 -3.04 -8.28
CA LEU A 351 -5.90 -3.75 -9.11
C LEU A 351 -6.49 -5.06 -9.66
N ASP A 352 -7.12 -5.86 -8.80
CA ASP A 352 -7.84 -7.09 -9.18
C ASP A 352 -8.94 -6.82 -10.20
N ARG A 353 -9.62 -5.67 -10.11
CA ARG A 353 -10.60 -5.24 -11.11
C ARG A 353 -9.93 -4.88 -12.44
N HIS A 354 -8.92 -4.01 -12.40
CA HIS A 354 -8.19 -3.57 -13.59
C HIS A 354 -7.52 -4.71 -14.36
N LEU A 355 -6.93 -5.69 -13.65
CA LEU A 355 -6.36 -6.89 -14.26
C LEU A 355 -7.44 -7.70 -14.98
N LYS A 356 -8.60 -7.94 -14.35
CA LYS A 356 -9.74 -8.65 -14.97
C LYS A 356 -10.28 -7.91 -16.20
N GLU A 357 -10.45 -6.58 -16.11
CA GLU A 357 -10.92 -5.73 -17.22
C GLU A 357 -9.95 -5.71 -18.41
N THR A 358 -8.64 -5.89 -18.16
CA THR A 358 -7.59 -5.98 -19.19
C THR A 358 -7.29 -7.41 -19.65
N ASN A 359 -8.08 -8.41 -19.24
CA ASN A 359 -7.86 -9.85 -19.47
C ASN A 359 -6.50 -10.38 -18.96
N GLN A 360 -5.93 -9.73 -17.96
CA GLN A 360 -4.73 -10.15 -17.25
C GLN A 360 -5.07 -10.97 -16.01
N SER A 361 -4.26 -11.97 -15.67
CA SER A 361 -4.47 -12.78 -14.47
C SER A 361 -3.16 -13.13 -13.77
N ILE A 362 -3.10 -12.93 -12.46
CA ILE A 362 -2.02 -13.43 -11.61
C ILE A 362 -2.55 -14.69 -10.91
N ARG A 363 -1.87 -15.83 -11.11
CA ARG A 363 -2.18 -17.06 -10.38
C ARG A 363 -1.46 -17.03 -9.04
N PHE A 364 -2.18 -17.29 -7.94
CA PHE A 364 -1.53 -17.50 -6.65
C PHE A 364 -0.72 -18.79 -6.67
N TYR A 365 0.62 -18.68 -6.71
CA TYR A 365 1.50 -19.81 -6.46
C TYR A 365 1.32 -20.28 -5.01
N GLN A 366 0.72 -21.46 -4.83
CA GLN A 366 0.78 -22.17 -3.56
C GLN A 366 2.04 -23.07 -3.59
N PRO A 367 3.02 -22.85 -2.69
CA PRO A 367 4.09 -23.81 -2.52
C PRO A 367 3.51 -25.18 -2.18
N LYS A 368 3.91 -26.23 -2.92
CA LYS A 368 3.62 -27.61 -2.53
C LYS A 368 4.18 -27.82 -1.11
N ALA A 369 3.38 -28.39 -0.22
CA ALA A 369 3.78 -28.58 1.17
C ALA A 369 5.01 -29.48 1.27
N ALA A 370 6.19 -28.88 1.47
CA ALA A 370 7.39 -29.59 1.86
C ALA A 370 7.12 -30.26 3.21
N ARG A 371 7.21 -31.60 3.26
CA ARG A 371 6.97 -32.35 4.50
C ARG A 371 8.11 -32.10 5.48
N GLY A 372 7.79 -31.47 6.61
CA GLY A 372 8.70 -31.42 7.76
C GLY A 372 9.63 -30.20 7.82
N LEU A 373 9.08 -28.98 7.77
CA LEU A 373 9.70 -27.83 8.43
C LEU A 373 8.66 -27.20 9.39
N SER A 374 9.13 -26.77 10.56
CA SER A 374 8.32 -26.14 11.61
C SER A 374 7.92 -24.70 11.27
N GLN A 375 7.02 -24.14 12.07
CA GLN A 375 6.61 -22.74 11.95
C GLN A 375 7.65 -21.77 12.54
N ASP A 376 8.81 -21.63 11.88
CA ASP A 376 9.68 -20.47 12.05
C ASP A 376 10.28 -20.12 10.69
N MET A 377 10.34 -18.82 10.37
CA MET A 377 10.98 -18.30 9.15
C MET A 377 11.96 -17.21 9.55
N GLU A 378 13.00 -17.63 10.27
CA GLU A 378 14.20 -16.81 10.43
C GLU A 378 14.83 -16.65 9.04
N ILE A 379 15.15 -15.40 8.67
CA ILE A 379 15.92 -15.09 7.47
C ILE A 379 17.38 -15.09 7.91
N GLU A 380 18.07 -16.23 7.79
CA GLU A 380 19.49 -16.35 8.13
C GLU A 380 20.33 -15.34 7.35
N SER A 381 21.19 -14.60 8.08
CA SER A 381 21.89 -13.41 7.58
C SER A 381 23.24 -13.70 6.92
N ASP A 382 23.36 -14.82 6.21
CA ASP A 382 24.66 -15.37 5.76
C ASP A 382 25.14 -14.84 4.40
N LEU A 383 25.34 -13.52 4.33
CA LEU A 383 26.08 -12.86 3.23
C LEU A 383 27.14 -11.85 3.70
N VAL A 384 27.72 -12.04 4.90
CA VAL A 384 28.93 -11.32 5.35
C VAL A 384 29.97 -12.27 5.93
N ASN A 385 30.63 -13.06 5.06
CA ASN A 385 32.07 -13.40 5.18
C ASN A 385 32.50 -14.40 4.08
N GLN A 386 33.17 -13.94 3.00
CA GLN A 386 34.23 -14.76 2.39
C GLN A 386 35.22 -14.00 1.50
N LYS A 387 36.49 -14.11 1.89
CA LYS A 387 37.79 -13.67 1.32
C LYS A 387 38.48 -12.71 2.30
N GLN A 388 39.69 -13.00 2.78
CA GLN A 388 40.79 -13.67 2.07
C GLN A 388 41.43 -14.82 2.89
N HIS A 389 41.73 -15.96 2.25
CA HIS A 389 43.13 -16.41 2.18
C HIS A 389 43.38 -17.35 0.99
N VAL A 390 44.66 -17.50 0.64
CA VAL A 390 45.24 -18.26 -0.48
C VAL A 390 45.67 -19.67 0.00
N PRO A 391 45.64 -20.72 -0.84
CA PRO A 391 45.47 -22.11 -0.38
C PRO A 391 46.78 -22.84 -0.05
N HIS A 392 46.64 -24.07 0.48
CA HIS A 392 47.71 -25.07 0.48
C HIS A 392 47.16 -26.46 0.16
N GLU A 393 47.94 -27.26 -0.57
CA GLU A 393 47.63 -28.63 -1.00
C GLU A 393 47.80 -29.65 0.16
N LYS A 394 47.06 -30.78 0.13
CA LYS A 394 47.61 -32.10 -0.26
C LYS A 394 46.68 -33.33 -0.16
N ASP A 395 46.93 -34.25 -1.09
CA ASP A 395 46.93 -35.73 -1.05
C ASP A 395 45.87 -36.56 -0.27
N GLY A 396 45.29 -37.53 -0.99
CA GLY A 396 44.78 -38.81 -0.46
C GLY A 396 43.30 -38.85 -0.01
N GLY A 397 42.53 -39.93 -0.24
CA GLY A 397 42.81 -41.15 -1.02
C GLY A 397 42.07 -42.37 -0.45
N ASP A 398 41.21 -43.00 -1.27
CA ASP A 398 40.54 -44.30 -1.04
C ASP A 398 39.65 -44.45 0.23
N ALA A 399 38.82 -45.50 0.40
CA ALA A 399 37.85 -46.15 -0.50
C ALA A 399 36.89 -47.07 0.31
N ILE A 400 35.89 -47.64 -0.38
CA ILE A 400 35.06 -48.85 -0.08
C ILE A 400 34.11 -48.92 1.15
N ASP A 401 32.97 -49.60 0.89
CA ASP A 401 32.14 -50.44 1.79
C ASP A 401 31.42 -49.88 3.04
N ALA A 402 30.37 -50.51 3.59
CA ALA A 402 29.28 -51.36 3.05
C ALA A 402 28.29 -51.69 4.19
N LEU A 403 27.11 -52.27 3.84
CA LEU A 403 26.10 -52.85 4.74
C LEU A 403 25.36 -51.83 5.67
N GLY A 404 24.07 -51.96 5.99
CA GLY A 404 23.03 -52.89 5.54
C GLY A 404 22.48 -53.79 6.67
N MET A 405 21.25 -53.55 7.12
CA MET A 405 20.40 -54.52 7.86
C MET A 405 18.93 -54.04 7.93
N GLU A 406 17.99 -54.95 7.69
CA GLU A 406 16.55 -54.81 7.98
C GLU A 406 16.16 -55.74 9.14
N VAL A 407 15.12 -55.43 9.93
CA VAL A 407 14.15 -56.45 10.44
C VAL A 407 12.82 -55.85 10.95
N HIS A 408 11.73 -56.24 10.28
CA HIS A 408 10.44 -56.79 10.77
C HIS A 408 9.56 -56.16 11.89
N ASP A 409 8.24 -56.16 11.57
CA ASP A 409 7.03 -56.42 12.39
C ASP A 409 6.72 -55.57 13.65
N SER A 410 5.46 -55.18 13.91
CA SER A 410 4.28 -56.06 13.92
C SER A 410 2.93 -55.32 13.85
N MET A 411 1.90 -55.97 13.30
CA MET A 411 0.50 -55.51 13.34
C MET A 411 -0.19 -55.84 14.68
N ARG A 412 -1.23 -55.07 15.04
CA ARG A 412 -2.39 -55.62 15.77
C ARG A 412 -3.67 -54.80 15.52
N ALA A 413 -4.81 -55.49 15.44
CA ALA A 413 -6.13 -54.89 15.23
C ALA A 413 -7.21 -55.59 16.09
N SER A 414 -8.33 -54.89 16.30
CA SER A 414 -9.63 -55.41 16.77
C SER A 414 -10.70 -54.39 16.34
N SER A 415 -11.73 -54.67 15.54
CA SER A 415 -12.99 -55.41 15.84
C SER A 415 -13.70 -54.99 17.14
N THR A 416 -15.02 -54.77 17.23
CA THR A 416 -16.13 -54.37 16.31
C THR A 416 -17.44 -54.59 17.08
N GLU A 417 -18.47 -53.74 16.96
CA GLU A 417 -19.88 -54.15 17.19
C GLU A 417 -20.89 -53.14 16.61
N VAL A 418 -22.12 -53.60 16.32
CA VAL A 418 -23.19 -52.84 15.63
C VAL A 418 -24.57 -53.28 16.13
N GLY A 419 -25.51 -52.35 16.26
CA GLY A 419 -26.94 -52.60 16.48
C GLY A 419 -27.83 -51.56 15.74
N PRO A 420 -29.11 -51.85 15.43
CA PRO A 420 -29.74 -51.30 14.22
C PRO A 420 -31.00 -50.44 14.43
N ASP A 421 -31.55 -49.97 13.31
CA ASP A 421 -32.91 -49.44 13.05
C ASP A 421 -33.27 -48.06 13.69
N ASP A 422 -34.01 -47.15 13.04
CA ASP A 422 -34.56 -47.15 11.66
C ASP A 422 -34.67 -45.71 11.11
N ALA A 423 -34.17 -45.46 9.89
CA ALA A 423 -34.43 -44.22 9.12
C ALA A 423 -33.97 -44.36 7.65
N LEU A 424 -34.86 -44.02 6.70
CA LEU A 424 -34.58 -44.08 5.26
C LEU A 424 -33.38 -43.19 4.85
N PRO A 425 -32.39 -43.72 4.10
CA PRO A 425 -31.23 -42.94 3.70
C PRO A 425 -31.57 -41.93 2.58
N MET A 426 -31.80 -40.67 2.94
CA MET A 426 -31.64 -39.55 2.02
C MET A 426 -30.22 -39.60 1.43
N ASN A 427 -30.12 -39.66 0.09
CA ASN A 427 -28.88 -39.88 -0.67
C ASN A 427 -27.69 -39.05 -0.13
N ARG A 428 -26.83 -39.69 0.67
CA ARG A 428 -25.47 -39.19 0.89
C ARG A 428 -24.70 -39.38 -0.41
N VAL A 429 -24.45 -38.30 -1.13
CA VAL A 429 -23.52 -38.27 -2.26
C VAL A 429 -22.11 -38.46 -1.68
N THR A 430 -21.66 -39.72 -1.60
CA THR A 430 -20.34 -40.09 -1.04
C THR A 430 -19.23 -39.83 -2.06
N GLY A 431 -19.00 -38.55 -2.35
CA GLY A 431 -17.71 -38.01 -2.79
C GLY A 431 -17.17 -37.04 -1.74
N PRO A 432 -15.90 -36.62 -1.83
CA PRO A 432 -15.39 -35.55 -0.97
C PRO A 432 -16.20 -34.28 -1.21
N ILE A 433 -16.73 -33.67 -0.15
CA ILE A 433 -17.54 -32.45 -0.27
C ILE A 433 -16.61 -31.28 -0.60
N GLU A 434 -16.66 -30.76 -1.82
CA GLU A 434 -16.00 -29.50 -2.13
C GLU A 434 -16.77 -28.32 -1.50
N PRO A 435 -16.09 -27.43 -0.75
CA PRO A 435 -16.67 -26.19 -0.26
C PRO A 435 -17.08 -25.27 -1.40
N THR A 436 -18.34 -24.84 -1.39
CA THR A 436 -18.86 -23.76 -2.23
C THR A 436 -18.83 -22.44 -1.47
N GLU A 437 -18.90 -21.31 -2.17
CA GLU A 437 -18.86 -19.97 -1.55
C GLU A 437 -19.96 -19.75 -0.49
N MET A 438 -21.04 -20.53 -0.47
CA MET A 438 -22.13 -20.41 0.50
C MET A 438 -21.83 -21.14 1.84
N ASP A 439 -20.82 -22.00 1.90
CA ASP A 439 -20.63 -22.92 3.04
C ASP A 439 -19.87 -22.30 4.24
N VAL A 440 -20.27 -22.71 5.45
CA VAL A 440 -19.70 -22.24 6.73
C VAL A 440 -18.64 -23.22 7.22
N LEU A 441 -17.37 -22.84 7.09
CA LEU A 441 -16.23 -23.75 7.33
C LEU A 441 -15.72 -23.69 8.77
N PHE A 442 -15.50 -24.87 9.36
CA PHE A 442 -14.98 -25.07 10.71
C PHE A 442 -13.45 -25.12 10.71
N GLY A 443 -12.86 -24.87 11.88
CA GLY A 443 -11.41 -24.76 12.07
C GLY A 443 -10.95 -23.38 12.53
N LYS A 444 -9.62 -23.22 12.55
CA LYS A 444 -8.89 -22.00 12.96
C LYS A 444 -8.01 -21.53 11.80
N GLY A 445 -7.72 -20.23 11.73
CA GLY A 445 -6.81 -19.64 10.74
C GLY A 445 -7.49 -18.68 9.76
N TYR A 446 -6.71 -17.72 9.28
CA TYR A 446 -7.19 -16.54 8.53
C TYR A 446 -7.93 -16.91 7.23
N ARG A 447 -7.39 -17.86 6.44
CA ARG A 447 -8.01 -18.29 5.16
C ARG A 447 -9.44 -18.81 5.35
N LEU A 448 -9.71 -19.57 6.41
CA LEU A 448 -11.06 -20.05 6.73
C LEU A 448 -11.97 -18.91 7.19
N GLN A 449 -11.43 -17.93 7.93
CA GLN A 449 -12.22 -16.76 8.35
C GLN A 449 -12.59 -15.85 7.16
N LEU A 450 -11.79 -15.81 6.09
CA LEU A 450 -12.10 -15.07 4.85
C LEU A 450 -13.03 -15.82 3.88
N HIS A 451 -13.31 -17.11 4.08
CA HIS A 451 -14.21 -17.85 3.19
C HIS A 451 -15.58 -17.15 3.06
N PRO A 452 -16.16 -16.95 1.87
CA PRO A 452 -17.33 -16.08 1.69
C PRO A 452 -18.52 -16.46 2.57
N GLY A 453 -18.85 -17.75 2.69
CA GLY A 453 -19.90 -18.24 3.58
C GLY A 453 -19.61 -17.98 5.07
N ASN A 454 -18.33 -17.98 5.47
CA ASN A 454 -17.93 -17.57 6.82
C ASN A 454 -17.98 -16.05 7.03
N VAL A 455 -17.89 -15.23 5.98
CA VAL A 455 -18.15 -13.77 6.04
C VAL A 455 -19.65 -13.52 6.19
N GLN A 456 -20.45 -14.03 5.26
CA GLN A 456 -21.92 -13.93 5.26
C GLN A 456 -22.55 -14.46 6.57
N PHE A 457 -22.02 -15.55 7.12
CA PHE A 457 -22.40 -16.09 8.44
C PHE A 457 -22.24 -15.07 9.57
N ARG A 458 -21.10 -14.37 9.63
CA ARG A 458 -20.85 -13.36 10.67
C ARG A 458 -21.77 -12.15 10.50
N GLU A 459 -22.00 -11.70 9.28
CA GLU A 459 -22.93 -10.60 8.98
C GLU A 459 -24.37 -10.96 9.36
N PHE A 460 -24.83 -12.15 8.99
CA PHE A 460 -26.16 -12.66 9.34
C PHE A 460 -26.38 -12.73 10.87
N LEU A 461 -25.35 -13.10 11.63
CA LEU A 461 -25.40 -13.16 13.09
C LEU A 461 -25.27 -11.78 13.74
N GLU A 462 -24.41 -10.89 13.24
CA GLU A 462 -24.25 -9.53 13.75
C GLU A 462 -25.58 -8.73 13.62
N GLN A 463 -26.28 -8.87 12.48
CA GLN A 463 -27.64 -8.34 12.28
C GLN A 463 -28.65 -8.82 13.34
N ARG A 464 -28.42 -9.98 13.98
CA ARG A 464 -29.32 -10.63 14.96
C ARG A 464 -28.75 -10.61 16.39
N ARG A 465 -27.64 -9.89 16.61
CA ARG A 465 -26.99 -9.72 17.91
C ARG A 465 -27.90 -9.14 18.98
N GLY A 466 -28.82 -8.24 18.60
CA GLY A 466 -29.82 -7.66 19.51
C GLY A 466 -30.77 -8.71 20.11
N GLU A 467 -31.26 -9.64 19.28
CA GLU A 467 -32.12 -10.76 19.71
C GLU A 467 -31.34 -11.70 20.65
N TYR A 468 -30.10 -12.04 20.30
CA TYR A 468 -29.27 -12.96 21.09
C TYR A 468 -28.81 -12.38 22.44
N GLU A 469 -28.44 -11.10 22.50
CA GLU A 469 -27.95 -10.49 23.74
C GLU A 469 -29.07 -9.97 24.66
N SER A 470 -30.27 -9.65 24.15
CA SER A 470 -31.45 -9.38 25.00
C SER A 470 -32.04 -10.65 25.62
N THR A 471 -31.84 -11.82 24.98
CA THR A 471 -32.32 -13.11 25.48
C THR A 471 -31.61 -13.52 26.79
N PRO A 472 -32.35 -13.97 27.84
CA PRO A 472 -31.76 -14.49 29.08
C PRO A 472 -30.81 -15.67 28.86
N ARG A 473 -29.74 -15.78 29.65
CA ARG A 473 -28.64 -16.76 29.44
C ARG A 473 -29.11 -18.20 29.21
N GLN A 474 -30.18 -18.63 29.89
CA GLN A 474 -30.74 -19.98 29.79
C GLN A 474 -31.41 -20.27 28.42
N HIS A 475 -31.91 -19.26 27.72
CA HIS A 475 -32.62 -19.39 26.42
C HIS A 475 -31.73 -19.05 25.22
N ARG A 476 -30.47 -18.67 25.43
CA ARG A 476 -29.55 -18.36 24.34
C ARG A 476 -29.20 -19.57 23.47
N ARG A 477 -29.31 -20.80 24.01
CA ARG A 477 -29.18 -22.03 23.21
C ARG A 477 -30.29 -22.10 22.15
N ASP A 478 -31.53 -21.88 22.56
CA ASP A 478 -32.73 -21.91 21.71
C ASP A 478 -32.58 -20.93 20.51
N ILE A 479 -32.08 -19.72 20.76
CA ILE A 479 -31.77 -18.74 19.71
C ILE A 479 -30.63 -19.21 18.80
N ALA A 480 -29.56 -19.80 19.34
CA ALA A 480 -28.45 -20.30 18.53
C ALA A 480 -28.86 -21.47 17.61
N ILE A 481 -29.70 -22.41 18.11
CA ILE A 481 -30.32 -23.47 17.29
C ILE A 481 -31.17 -22.86 16.18
N LYS A 482 -32.08 -21.93 16.53
CA LYS A 482 -32.95 -21.22 15.58
C LYS A 482 -32.14 -20.54 14.47
N LEU A 483 -31.04 -19.85 14.81
CA LEU A 483 -30.18 -19.17 13.84
C LEU A 483 -29.42 -20.15 12.92
N ALA A 484 -28.96 -21.29 13.44
CA ALA A 484 -28.35 -22.35 12.64
C ALA A 484 -29.36 -23.01 11.67
N GLN A 485 -30.58 -23.27 12.14
CA GLN A 485 -31.68 -23.77 11.30
C GLN A 485 -32.08 -22.76 10.19
N MET A 486 -32.16 -21.46 10.52
CA MET A 486 -32.44 -20.40 9.53
C MET A 486 -31.37 -20.30 8.42
N LEU A 487 -30.14 -20.73 8.68
CA LEU A 487 -29.07 -20.81 7.68
C LEU A 487 -29.20 -22.08 6.82
N ARG A 488 -29.39 -23.26 7.44
CA ARG A 488 -29.66 -24.51 6.70
C ARG A 488 -30.86 -24.39 5.77
N ASN A 489 -31.94 -23.75 6.22
CA ASN A 489 -33.14 -23.50 5.41
C ASN A 489 -32.93 -22.53 4.23
N LYS A 490 -31.76 -21.89 4.13
CA LYS A 490 -31.30 -21.10 2.97
C LYS A 490 -30.30 -21.85 2.08
N GLY A 491 -30.05 -23.14 2.33
CA GLY A 491 -29.05 -23.93 1.62
C GLY A 491 -27.62 -23.78 2.13
N VAL A 492 -27.38 -23.09 3.24
CA VAL A 492 -26.05 -22.97 3.85
C VAL A 492 -25.70 -24.25 4.60
N ARG A 493 -24.70 -25.00 4.13
CA ARG A 493 -24.14 -26.14 4.85
C ARG A 493 -23.07 -25.67 5.83
N PHE A 494 -22.93 -26.41 6.92
CA PHE A 494 -21.87 -26.23 7.91
C PHE A 494 -20.87 -27.37 7.68
N LEU A 495 -19.63 -27.08 7.31
CA LEU A 495 -18.64 -28.10 6.93
C LEU A 495 -17.44 -28.11 7.89
N GLN A 496 -17.02 -29.29 8.30
CA GLN A 496 -15.80 -29.51 9.08
C GLN A 496 -14.87 -30.53 8.42
N LYS A 497 -13.59 -30.51 8.81
CA LYS A 497 -12.61 -31.46 8.27
C LYS A 497 -12.61 -32.78 9.02
N ALA A 498 -12.76 -33.88 8.28
CA ALA A 498 -12.41 -35.21 8.73
C ALA A 498 -10.95 -35.49 8.34
N GLY A 499 -10.07 -35.62 9.33
CA GLY A 499 -8.63 -35.79 9.07
C GLY A 499 -7.99 -34.57 8.39
N SER A 500 -7.05 -34.81 7.48
CA SER A 500 -6.22 -33.75 6.87
C SER A 500 -6.91 -33.01 5.73
N GLU A 501 -7.68 -33.69 4.87
CA GLU A 501 -8.07 -33.15 3.55
C GLU A 501 -9.57 -33.24 3.22
N GLU A 502 -10.33 -34.17 3.80
CA GLU A 502 -11.75 -34.35 3.49
C GLU A 502 -12.65 -33.40 4.31
N TRP A 503 -13.72 -32.89 3.67
CA TRP A 503 -14.78 -32.15 4.34
C TRP A 503 -16.03 -33.02 4.48
N VAL A 504 -16.66 -32.94 5.66
CA VAL A 504 -17.94 -33.56 5.99
C VAL A 504 -18.93 -32.49 6.46
N GLU A 505 -20.21 -32.69 6.19
CA GLU A 505 -21.24 -31.79 6.74
C GLU A 505 -21.46 -32.08 8.21
N SER A 506 -21.33 -31.03 9.03
CA SER A 506 -21.58 -31.02 10.47
C SER A 506 -23.05 -31.25 10.81
N ASP A 507 -23.34 -31.59 12.05
CA ASP A 507 -24.71 -31.65 12.56
C ASP A 507 -25.26 -30.28 13.03
N ILE A 508 -26.44 -30.26 13.64
CA ILE A 508 -27.08 -29.02 14.11
C ILE A 508 -26.54 -28.53 15.46
N GLU A 509 -25.96 -29.40 16.29
CA GLU A 509 -25.36 -29.04 17.59
C GLU A 509 -23.95 -28.45 17.41
N GLU A 510 -23.18 -28.96 16.44
CA GLU A 510 -21.93 -28.36 15.98
C GLU A 510 -22.19 -26.96 15.36
N ALA A 511 -23.24 -26.83 14.55
CA ALA A 511 -23.67 -25.56 13.99
C ALA A 511 -24.15 -24.56 15.07
N GLU A 512 -24.91 -25.02 16.08
CA GLU A 512 -25.25 -24.23 17.26
C GLU A 512 -24.00 -23.76 18.01
N THR A 513 -23.05 -24.68 18.26
CA THR A 513 -21.79 -24.38 18.95
C THR A 513 -20.99 -23.30 18.22
N LYS A 514 -20.95 -23.33 16.88
CA LYS A 514 -20.32 -22.31 16.03
C LYS A 514 -20.99 -20.93 16.17
N VAL A 515 -22.32 -20.88 16.18
CA VAL A 515 -23.10 -19.65 16.42
C VAL A 515 -22.85 -19.12 17.84
N ALA A 516 -22.91 -19.98 18.85
CA ALA A 516 -22.68 -19.63 20.25
C ALA A 516 -21.24 -19.18 20.52
N GLN A 517 -20.25 -19.71 19.79
CA GLN A 517 -18.85 -19.27 19.86
C GLN A 517 -18.70 -17.84 19.32
N PHE A 518 -19.26 -17.52 18.15
CA PHE A 518 -19.16 -16.20 17.53
C PHE A 518 -19.63 -15.08 18.48
N PHE A 519 -20.81 -15.23 19.11
CA PHE A 519 -21.29 -14.24 20.08
C PHE A 519 -20.47 -14.15 21.37
N ARG A 520 -19.75 -15.22 21.77
CA ARG A 520 -18.78 -15.17 22.89
C ARG A 520 -17.52 -14.38 22.51
N GLU A 521 -17.05 -14.52 21.28
CA GLU A 521 -15.88 -13.79 20.75
C GLU A 521 -16.18 -12.30 20.54
N LEU A 522 -17.36 -11.95 20.03
CA LEU A 522 -17.84 -10.56 19.94
C LEU A 522 -17.88 -9.83 21.29
N ARG A 523 -18.18 -10.55 22.38
CA ARG A 523 -18.12 -10.00 23.75
C ARG A 523 -16.69 -9.76 24.21
N LYS A 524 -15.76 -10.68 23.95
CA LYS A 524 -14.32 -10.52 24.27
C LYS A 524 -13.67 -9.33 23.53
N LYS A 525 -14.14 -9.01 22.32
CA LYS A 525 -13.71 -7.82 21.55
C LYS A 525 -14.29 -6.49 22.06
N ARG A 526 -15.11 -6.48 23.11
CA ARG A 526 -15.65 -5.27 23.76
C ARG A 526 -15.26 -5.13 25.24
N SER A 527 -14.45 -6.06 25.76
CA SER A 527 -13.84 -6.02 27.09
C SER A 527 -12.31 -5.87 27.02
N LYS A 528 -11.84 -5.42 25.87
CA LYS A 528 -10.53 -4.87 25.54
C LYS A 528 -10.82 -3.57 24.80
#